data_AF-A0A540V158-F1
#
_entry.id   AF-A0A540V158-F1
#
_cell.length_a   1.000
_cell.length_b   1.000
_cell.length_c   1.000
_cell.angle_alpha   90.00
_cell.angle_beta   90.00
_cell.angle_gamma   90.00
#
_symmetry.space_group_name_H-M   'P 1'
#
loop_
_entity.id
_entity.type
_entity.pdbx_description
1 polymer ?
#
loop_
_entity_poly.entity_id
_entity_poly.type
_entity_poly.pdbx_seq_one_letter_code
_entity_poly.pdbx_strand_id
1 'polypeptide(L)'
;MRKIVLTFLILIVITPSDGMSANFDLLHSDKIDILDPYSKEVIFTINPYDYWIEYDLTILKREMERWAEEIQPNYRKEMILDRIDSNGEIIKGSPKIEINTPLFIEKILQLSFTGGKIEIPLKVTESNYRKSDVPHLKEVVLASYTTFFNPNQEGRSKNIELSAAAIHNVIVGSGDKFSFNSVVGPREIAEGYQMAPEIVNGKKVMGIGGGVCQTSSTLFNAVDKLPVEILERHHHSMDVGYVPKGRDATVSFGGLDFQFRNATGVPFVIQTYYRPGSITVEIRTSKEYADLLKNELAEIEQP
;
A
#
# COMPACT_ATOMS: atom_id res chain seq x y z
N MET A 1 13.83 22.74 0.61
CA MET A 1 14.45 23.11 -0.68
C MET A 1 15.66 22.23 -0.94
N ARG A 2 15.48 21.08 -1.61
CA ARG A 2 16.59 20.24 -2.09
C ARG A 2 16.68 20.44 -3.60
N LYS A 3 17.84 20.92 -4.07
CA LYS A 3 18.16 21.12 -5.49
C LYS A 3 18.22 19.75 -6.18
N ILE A 4 17.38 19.57 -7.19
CA ILE A 4 17.43 18.44 -8.11
C ILE A 4 18.63 18.68 -9.04
N VAL A 5 19.58 17.74 -9.04
CA VAL A 5 20.69 17.72 -9.98
C VAL A 5 20.21 16.99 -11.22
N LEU A 6 19.90 17.75 -12.28
CA LEU A 6 19.56 17.23 -13.59
C LEU A 6 20.87 16.86 -14.30
N THR A 7 21.15 15.56 -14.45
CA THR A 7 22.29 15.09 -15.22
C THR A 7 21.94 15.21 -16.70
N PHE A 8 22.46 16.24 -17.38
CA PHE A 8 22.38 16.37 -18.83
C PHE A 8 23.25 15.30 -19.50
N LEU A 9 22.64 14.38 -20.23
CA LEU A 9 23.33 13.51 -21.17
C LEU A 9 23.67 14.35 -22.41
N ILE A 10 24.97 14.59 -22.65
CA ILE A 10 25.45 15.30 -23.84
C ILE A 10 25.27 14.35 -25.05
N LEU A 11 24.30 14.65 -25.90
CA LEU A 11 24.12 13.99 -27.19
C LEU A 11 25.08 14.64 -28.21
N ILE A 12 25.96 13.84 -28.81
CA ILE A 12 26.86 14.28 -29.88
C ILE A 12 26.02 14.55 -31.13
N VAL A 13 25.96 15.81 -31.55
CA VAL A 13 25.33 16.23 -32.81
C VAL A 13 26.30 15.90 -33.96
N ILE A 14 25.92 14.94 -34.79
CA ILE A 14 26.54 14.74 -36.12
C ILE A 14 25.73 15.60 -37.10
N THR A 15 26.34 16.64 -37.65
CA THR A 15 25.72 17.52 -38.66
C THR A 15 25.68 16.83 -40.03
N PRO A 16 24.55 16.75 -40.74
CA PRO A 16 24.54 16.38 -42.15
C PRO A 16 24.94 17.60 -43.00
N SER A 17 25.72 17.35 -44.05
CA SER A 17 26.18 18.34 -45.02
C SER A 17 25.03 18.95 -45.83
N ASP A 18 25.17 20.25 -46.11
CA ASP A 18 24.31 21.17 -46.85
C ASP A 18 23.51 20.57 -48.02
N GLY A 19 22.21 20.93 -48.07
CA GLY A 19 21.48 20.95 -49.35
C GLY A 19 19.97 20.69 -49.33
N MET A 20 19.35 20.26 -48.23
CA MET A 20 17.92 19.89 -48.21
C MET A 20 17.15 20.16 -46.89
N SER A 21 17.69 20.94 -45.95
CA SER A 21 17.14 21.03 -44.58
C SER A 21 16.06 22.11 -44.34
N ALA A 22 15.87 23.07 -45.25
CA ALA A 22 15.10 24.28 -44.90
C ALA A 22 13.56 24.14 -44.92
N ASN A 23 12.99 23.00 -45.35
CA ASN A 23 11.54 22.80 -45.45
C ASN A 23 10.98 21.64 -44.60
N PHE A 24 11.82 20.93 -43.85
CA PHE A 24 11.36 19.84 -42.96
C PHE A 24 11.12 20.29 -41.51
N ASP A 25 11.67 21.45 -41.12
CA ASP A 25 11.57 22.01 -39.77
C ASP A 25 10.22 22.68 -39.46
N LEU A 26 9.34 22.85 -40.45
CA LEU A 26 8.08 23.60 -40.33
C LEU A 26 6.83 22.74 -40.07
N LEU A 27 6.96 21.41 -39.98
CA LEU A 27 5.81 20.49 -39.93
C LEU A 27 5.61 19.74 -38.61
N HIS A 28 6.45 19.93 -37.59
CA HIS A 28 6.49 19.03 -36.43
C HIS A 28 6.52 19.74 -35.07
N SER A 29 5.97 20.94 -34.95
CA SER A 29 5.96 21.72 -33.68
C SER A 29 4.97 21.23 -32.63
N ASP A 30 4.54 19.98 -32.72
CA ASP A 30 3.41 19.41 -31.98
C ASP A 30 3.84 18.95 -30.59
N LYS A 31 4.32 19.93 -29.82
CA LYS A 31 4.74 19.77 -28.44
C LYS A 31 3.56 19.45 -27.55
N ILE A 32 3.80 18.61 -26.56
CA ILE A 32 2.82 18.22 -25.56
C ILE A 32 3.29 18.77 -24.21
N ASP A 33 2.54 19.73 -23.66
CA ASP A 33 2.74 20.18 -22.28
C ASP A 33 2.13 19.17 -21.31
N ILE A 34 2.91 18.73 -20.33
CA ILE A 34 2.48 17.90 -19.22
C ILE A 34 2.23 18.79 -18.00
N LEU A 35 1.00 18.81 -17.53
CA LEU A 35 0.53 19.67 -16.45
C LEU A 35 0.42 18.88 -15.14
N ASP A 36 0.78 19.54 -14.04
CA ASP A 36 0.50 19.06 -12.70
C ASP A 36 -1.02 19.00 -12.46
N PRO A 37 -1.57 17.87 -11.98
CA PRO A 37 -3.01 17.72 -11.79
C PRO A 37 -3.57 18.63 -10.69
N TYR A 38 -2.73 19.12 -9.77
CA TYR A 38 -3.13 19.97 -8.66
C TYR A 38 -2.90 21.46 -8.96
N SER A 39 -1.67 21.86 -9.32
CA SER A 39 -1.33 23.27 -9.56
C SER A 39 -1.70 23.77 -10.95
N LYS A 40 -1.91 22.85 -11.91
CA LYS A 40 -2.10 23.14 -13.34
C LYS A 40 -0.90 23.81 -14.01
N GLU A 41 0.25 23.85 -13.35
CA GLU A 41 1.49 24.35 -13.94
C GLU A 41 2.09 23.31 -14.87
N VAL A 42 2.80 23.77 -15.90
CA VAL A 42 3.55 22.90 -16.80
C VAL A 42 4.78 22.35 -16.06
N ILE A 43 4.84 21.04 -15.92
CA ILE A 43 5.98 20.34 -15.30
C ILE A 43 7.07 20.12 -16.34
N PHE A 44 6.67 19.72 -17.54
CA PHE A 44 7.58 19.45 -18.65
C PHE A 44 6.85 19.53 -20.00
N THR A 45 7.59 19.77 -21.07
CA THR A 45 7.06 19.80 -22.44
C THR A 45 7.82 18.78 -23.28
N ILE A 46 7.10 17.85 -23.89
CA ILE A 46 7.65 16.78 -24.72
C ILE A 46 7.54 17.18 -26.19
N ASN A 47 8.58 16.90 -26.97
CA ASN A 47 8.51 16.84 -28.42
C ASN A 47 8.60 15.36 -28.85
N PRO A 48 7.51 14.74 -29.34
CA PRO A 48 7.50 13.32 -29.73
C PRO A 48 8.60 12.91 -30.71
N TYR A 49 9.02 13.83 -31.59
CA TYR A 49 10.09 13.61 -32.58
C TYR A 49 11.48 13.46 -31.95
N ASP A 50 11.70 13.99 -30.73
CA ASP A 50 12.94 13.77 -29.99
C ASP A 50 13.10 12.28 -29.61
N TYR A 51 12.03 11.50 -29.70
CA TYR A 51 11.95 10.07 -29.41
C TYR A 51 11.74 9.21 -30.67
N TRP A 52 11.94 9.79 -31.86
CA TRP A 52 11.92 9.09 -33.16
C TRP A 52 10.60 8.34 -33.38
N ILE A 53 9.48 8.94 -32.94
CA ILE A 53 8.15 8.34 -33.01
C ILE A 53 7.76 7.95 -34.44
N GLU A 54 8.27 8.67 -35.44
CA GLU A 54 8.06 8.41 -36.86
C GLU A 54 8.69 7.09 -37.34
N TYR A 55 9.63 6.52 -36.58
CA TYR A 55 10.28 5.24 -36.86
C TYR A 55 9.81 4.13 -35.93
N ASP A 56 9.67 4.41 -34.63
CA ASP A 56 9.31 3.42 -33.62
C ASP A 56 8.63 4.05 -32.39
N LEU A 57 7.30 3.93 -32.34
CA LEU A 57 6.49 4.42 -31.21
C LEU A 57 6.83 3.74 -29.86
N THR A 58 7.48 2.57 -29.88
CA THR A 58 7.85 1.85 -28.65
C THR A 58 8.93 2.58 -27.87
N ILE A 59 9.77 3.39 -28.54
CA ILE A 59 10.78 4.22 -27.89
C ILE A 59 10.10 5.27 -27.02
N LEU A 60 9.20 6.06 -27.60
CA LEU A 60 8.43 7.07 -26.86
C LEU A 60 7.66 6.43 -25.70
N LYS A 61 6.97 5.31 -25.94
CA LYS A 61 6.23 4.59 -24.90
C LYS A 61 7.13 4.21 -23.72
N ARG A 62 8.27 3.57 -23.98
CA ARG A 62 9.20 3.13 -22.92
C ARG A 62 9.77 4.30 -22.13
N GLU A 63 10.15 5.38 -22.80
CA GLU A 63 10.68 6.57 -22.12
C GLU A 63 9.61 7.25 -21.26
N MET A 64 8.35 7.29 -21.73
CA MET A 64 7.24 7.85 -20.96
C MET A 64 6.83 6.96 -19.78
N GLU A 65 6.94 5.63 -19.91
CA GLU A 65 6.76 4.70 -18.80
C GLU A 65 7.82 4.93 -17.71
N ARG A 66 9.09 5.02 -18.11
CA ARG A 66 10.20 5.32 -17.20
C ARG A 66 10.03 6.68 -16.53
N TRP A 67 9.61 7.70 -17.27
CA TRP A 67 9.37 9.03 -16.71
C TRP A 67 8.24 9.00 -15.69
N ALA A 68 7.12 8.33 -16.00
CA ALA A 68 6.00 8.17 -15.07
C ALA A 68 6.45 7.46 -13.78
N GLU A 69 7.30 6.43 -13.88
CA GLU A 69 7.88 5.76 -12.70
C GLU A 69 8.77 6.70 -11.87
N GLU A 70 9.58 7.54 -12.50
CA GLU A 70 10.45 8.51 -11.82
C GLU A 70 9.65 9.54 -11.02
N ILE A 71 8.57 10.07 -11.61
CA ILE A 71 7.74 11.08 -10.95
C ILE A 71 6.64 10.49 -10.05
N GLN A 72 6.40 9.17 -10.12
CA GLN A 72 5.42 8.44 -9.31
C GLN A 72 5.44 8.83 -7.82
N PRO A 73 6.60 8.92 -7.14
CA PRO A 73 6.65 9.22 -5.71
C PRO A 73 6.07 10.59 -5.33
N ASN A 74 5.99 11.54 -6.27
CA ASN A 74 5.41 12.87 -6.03
C ASN A 74 3.87 12.83 -5.94
N TYR A 75 3.25 11.84 -6.57
CA TYR A 75 1.79 11.68 -6.65
C TYR A 75 1.27 10.48 -5.86
N ARG A 76 2.16 9.55 -5.52
CA ARG A 76 1.81 8.32 -4.80
C ARG A 76 1.31 8.66 -3.39
N LYS A 77 0.09 8.19 -3.11
CA LYS A 77 -0.46 8.10 -1.77
C LYS A 77 -0.90 6.67 -1.52
N GLU A 78 -0.39 6.04 -0.47
CA GLU A 78 -0.85 4.72 -0.07
C GLU A 78 -2.23 4.82 0.59
N MET A 79 -3.03 3.76 0.45
CA MET A 79 -4.37 3.71 1.02
C MET A 79 -4.31 3.58 2.54
N ILE A 80 -5.17 4.33 3.22
CA ILE A 80 -5.54 4.09 4.61
C ILE A 80 -6.92 3.47 4.57
N LEU A 81 -7.07 2.27 5.12
CA LEU A 81 -8.31 1.52 5.07
C LEU A 81 -9.41 2.17 5.91
N ASP A 82 -10.65 1.97 5.48
CA ASP A 82 -11.83 2.40 6.22
C ASP A 82 -11.98 1.60 7.54
N ARG A 83 -12.62 2.21 8.53
CA ARG A 83 -12.84 1.61 9.85
C ARG A 83 -14.28 1.77 10.30
N ILE A 84 -14.69 0.95 11.26
CA ILE A 84 -15.99 1.05 11.93
C ILE A 84 -15.79 1.69 13.31
N ASP A 85 -16.54 2.74 13.62
CA ASP A 85 -16.52 3.37 14.94
C ASP A 85 -17.31 2.56 16.00
N SER A 86 -17.48 3.13 17.20
CA SER A 86 -18.25 2.49 18.28
C SER A 86 -19.76 2.42 18.01
N ASN A 87 -20.28 3.28 17.14
CA ASN A 87 -21.70 3.35 16.78
C ASN A 87 -22.04 2.47 15.57
N GLY A 88 -21.04 1.86 14.93
CA GLY A 88 -21.22 1.09 13.70
C GLY A 88 -21.10 1.93 12.43
N GLU A 89 -20.71 3.20 12.53
CA GLU A 89 -20.53 4.10 11.39
C GLU A 89 -19.16 3.95 10.75
N ILE A 90 -19.08 4.20 9.45
CA ILE A 90 -17.85 4.12 8.68
C ILE A 90 -17.03 5.39 8.87
N ILE A 91 -15.84 5.25 9.45
CA ILE A 91 -14.78 6.25 9.41
C ILE A 91 -13.98 6.00 8.13
N LYS A 92 -14.12 6.91 7.16
CA LYS A 92 -13.37 6.82 5.89
C LYS A 92 -11.88 7.06 6.14
N GLY A 93 -11.06 6.19 5.58
CA GLY A 93 -9.62 6.40 5.44
C GLY A 93 -9.31 7.29 4.24
N SER A 94 -8.25 6.97 3.51
CA SER A 94 -7.88 7.71 2.29
C SER A 94 -7.57 6.77 1.15
N PRO A 95 -7.98 7.09 -0.10
CA PRO A 95 -7.76 6.21 -1.23
C PRO A 95 -6.27 6.08 -1.56
N LYS A 96 -5.92 4.98 -2.24
CA LYS A 96 -4.66 4.89 -2.96
C LYS A 96 -4.70 5.85 -4.15
N ILE A 97 -3.66 6.67 -4.30
CA ILE A 97 -3.48 7.54 -5.45
C ILE A 97 -2.16 7.17 -6.09
N GLU A 98 -2.17 6.99 -7.41
CA GLU A 98 -0.99 6.69 -8.20
C GLU A 98 -1.17 7.23 -9.61
N ILE A 99 -0.11 7.51 -10.35
CA ILE A 99 -0.24 7.88 -11.77
C ILE A 99 -0.85 6.68 -12.51
N ASN A 100 -1.85 6.96 -13.33
CA ASN A 100 -2.40 5.99 -14.26
C ASN A 100 -1.48 5.92 -15.48
N THR A 101 -0.35 5.23 -15.34
CA THR A 101 0.67 5.14 -16.41
C THR A 101 0.06 4.67 -17.74
N PRO A 102 -0.77 3.62 -17.82
CA PRO A 102 -1.38 3.22 -19.09
C PRO A 102 -2.16 4.34 -19.78
N LEU A 103 -3.02 5.05 -19.02
CA LEU A 103 -3.79 6.18 -19.55
C LEU A 103 -2.90 7.38 -19.90
N PHE A 104 -1.82 7.58 -19.16
CA PHE A 104 -0.85 8.63 -19.43
C PHE A 104 -0.16 8.42 -20.78
N ILE A 105 0.34 7.20 -21.02
CA ILE A 105 0.95 6.81 -22.30
C ILE A 105 -0.06 6.95 -23.43
N GLU A 106 -1.28 6.41 -23.24
CA GLU A 106 -2.34 6.47 -24.27
C GLU A 106 -2.61 7.91 -24.71
N LYS A 107 -2.74 8.84 -23.75
CA LYS A 107 -2.99 10.26 -24.05
C LYS A 107 -1.81 10.94 -24.74
N ILE A 108 -0.57 10.61 -24.36
CA ILE A 108 0.62 11.14 -25.05
C ILE A 108 0.62 10.66 -26.51
N LEU A 109 0.38 9.37 -26.76
CA LEU A 109 0.37 8.82 -28.11
C LEU A 109 -0.73 9.46 -28.97
N GLN A 110 -1.92 9.72 -28.41
CA GLN A 110 -3.00 10.41 -29.12
C GLN A 110 -2.63 11.84 -29.54
N LEU A 111 -1.85 12.55 -28.73
CA LEU A 111 -1.43 13.93 -29.00
C LEU A 111 -0.11 14.04 -29.75
N SER A 112 0.55 12.92 -30.04
CA SER A 112 1.90 12.94 -30.60
C SER A 112 1.99 13.55 -32.00
N PHE A 113 0.85 13.69 -32.70
CA PHE A 113 0.75 14.28 -34.04
C PHE A 113 -0.12 15.54 -34.10
N THR A 114 -0.55 16.05 -32.95
CA THR A 114 -1.39 17.26 -32.89
C THR A 114 -0.91 18.27 -31.85
N GLY A 115 0.01 17.84 -30.97
CA GLY A 115 0.45 18.59 -29.81
C GLY A 115 -0.69 18.83 -28.83
N GLY A 116 -0.43 19.64 -27.83
CA GLY A 116 -1.44 20.11 -26.89
C GLY A 116 -1.01 19.98 -25.45
N LYS A 117 -1.98 19.70 -24.57
CA LYS A 117 -1.80 19.73 -23.13
C LYS A 117 -2.47 18.52 -22.50
N ILE A 118 -1.79 17.87 -21.57
CA ILE A 118 -2.39 16.82 -20.73
C ILE A 118 -2.04 17.03 -19.27
N GLU A 119 -3.03 16.86 -18.42
CA GLU A 119 -2.78 16.69 -16.99
C GLU A 119 -2.36 15.24 -16.74
N ILE A 120 -1.41 15.04 -15.82
CA ILE A 120 -1.01 13.70 -15.39
C ILE A 120 -2.26 12.98 -14.86
N PRO A 121 -2.72 11.89 -15.50
CA PRO A 121 -3.90 11.19 -15.06
C PRO A 121 -3.58 10.41 -13.79
N LEU A 122 -4.38 10.62 -12.75
CA LEU A 122 -4.27 9.89 -11.50
C LEU A 122 -5.30 8.76 -11.45
N LYS A 123 -4.87 7.57 -11.02
CA LYS A 123 -5.73 6.46 -10.63
C LYS A 123 -6.01 6.58 -9.13
N VAL A 124 -7.28 6.69 -8.79
CA VAL A 124 -7.77 6.70 -7.40
C VAL A 124 -8.43 5.35 -7.13
N THR A 125 -7.95 4.62 -6.13
CA THR A 125 -8.51 3.32 -5.73
C THR A 125 -8.98 3.39 -4.28
N GLU A 126 -10.28 3.18 -4.06
CA GLU A 126 -10.89 3.07 -2.73
C GLU A 126 -10.93 1.61 -2.25
N SER A 127 -11.18 1.43 -0.96
CA SER A 127 -11.45 0.11 -0.37
C SER A 127 -12.66 -0.56 -1.04
N ASN A 128 -12.48 -1.83 -1.40
CA ASN A 128 -13.47 -2.57 -2.18
C ASN A 128 -14.44 -3.38 -1.31
N TYR A 129 -15.51 -2.74 -0.86
CA TYR A 129 -16.64 -3.35 -0.15
C TYR A 129 -17.92 -2.55 -0.40
N ARG A 130 -19.11 -3.13 -0.19
CA ARG A 130 -20.36 -2.37 -0.27
C ARG A 130 -20.69 -1.83 1.10
N LYS A 131 -21.07 -0.55 1.18
CA LYS A 131 -21.46 0.09 2.45
C LYS A 131 -22.60 -0.65 3.15
N SER A 132 -23.49 -1.29 2.39
CA SER A 132 -24.59 -2.13 2.91
C SER A 132 -24.11 -3.37 3.66
N ASP A 133 -22.89 -3.86 3.40
CA ASP A 133 -22.37 -5.07 4.04
C ASP A 133 -21.85 -4.79 5.47
N VAL A 134 -21.46 -3.54 5.76
CA VAL A 134 -20.74 -3.15 6.98
C VAL A 134 -21.43 -3.58 8.28
N PRO A 135 -22.76 -3.42 8.46
CA PRO A 135 -23.46 -3.90 9.65
C PRO A 135 -23.35 -5.41 9.87
N HIS A 136 -23.11 -6.17 8.80
CA HIS A 136 -23.10 -7.63 8.79
C HIS A 136 -21.69 -8.23 8.89
N LEU A 137 -20.62 -7.46 8.64
CA LEU A 137 -19.24 -7.96 8.62
C LEU A 137 -18.75 -8.56 9.95
N LYS A 138 -19.51 -8.40 11.05
CA LYS A 138 -19.17 -8.95 12.36
C LYS A 138 -19.92 -10.24 12.70
N GLU A 139 -20.76 -10.78 11.82
CA GLU A 139 -21.62 -11.93 12.14
C GLU A 139 -20.84 -13.22 12.38
N VAL A 140 -19.90 -13.56 11.50
CA VAL A 140 -19.20 -14.86 11.50
C VAL A 140 -17.70 -14.68 11.70
N VAL A 141 -17.09 -15.52 12.53
CA VAL A 141 -15.62 -15.65 12.65
C VAL A 141 -15.12 -16.58 11.57
N LEU A 142 -14.27 -16.07 10.67
CA LEU A 142 -13.55 -16.88 9.68
C LEU A 142 -12.29 -17.50 10.27
N ALA A 143 -11.54 -16.72 11.03
CA ALA A 143 -10.30 -17.15 11.64
C ALA A 143 -10.04 -16.39 12.94
N SER A 144 -9.32 -17.03 13.86
CA SER A 144 -8.93 -16.43 15.14
C SER A 144 -7.57 -16.91 15.58
N TYR A 145 -6.83 -16.05 16.28
CA TYR A 145 -5.59 -16.42 16.95
C TYR A 145 -5.41 -15.62 18.24
N THR A 146 -4.88 -16.28 19.27
CA THR A 146 -4.65 -15.69 20.59
C THR A 146 -3.19 -15.86 20.98
N THR A 147 -2.57 -14.80 21.50
CA THR A 147 -1.26 -14.87 22.16
C THR A 147 -1.35 -14.37 23.59
N PHE A 148 -0.38 -14.77 24.42
CA PHE A 148 -0.35 -14.47 25.85
C PHE A 148 0.90 -13.66 26.20
N PHE A 149 0.81 -12.83 27.24
CA PHE A 149 1.92 -12.03 27.75
C PHE A 149 1.81 -11.85 29.27
N ASN A 150 2.88 -11.38 29.91
CA ASN A 150 2.84 -11.07 31.34
C ASN A 150 2.15 -9.71 31.57
N PRO A 151 0.97 -9.65 32.21
CA PRO A 151 0.27 -8.38 32.45
C PRO A 151 1.00 -7.44 33.41
N ASN A 152 1.91 -7.97 34.25
CA ASN A 152 2.69 -7.16 35.20
C ASN A 152 3.80 -6.35 34.51
N GLN A 153 4.06 -6.58 33.22
CA GLN A 153 4.90 -5.71 32.42
C GLN A 153 4.06 -4.57 31.85
N GLU A 154 3.73 -3.59 32.70
CA GLU A 154 2.75 -2.54 32.41
C GLU A 154 2.98 -1.84 31.07
N GLY A 155 4.22 -1.42 30.78
CA GLY A 155 4.56 -0.77 29.51
C GLY A 155 4.32 -1.66 28.29
N ARG A 156 4.69 -2.95 28.38
CA ARG A 156 4.41 -3.92 27.31
C ARG A 156 2.91 -4.12 27.14
N SER A 157 2.20 -4.29 28.25
CA SER A 157 0.75 -4.47 28.28
C SER A 157 0.05 -3.30 27.60
N LYS A 158 0.46 -2.06 27.92
CA LYS A 158 -0.09 -0.84 27.32
C LYS A 158 0.18 -0.74 25.83
N ASN A 159 1.39 -1.08 25.39
CA ASN A 159 1.76 -1.06 23.97
C ASN A 159 0.94 -2.06 23.14
N ILE A 160 0.67 -3.25 23.70
CA ILE A 160 -0.19 -4.26 23.08
C ILE A 160 -1.63 -3.76 23.02
N GLU A 161 -2.16 -3.17 24.10
CA GLU A 161 -3.50 -2.56 24.12
C GLU A 161 -3.67 -1.50 23.02
N LEU A 162 -2.72 -0.55 22.92
CA LEU A 162 -2.76 0.54 21.94
C LEU A 162 -2.70 0.02 20.50
N SER A 163 -1.77 -0.90 20.22
CA SER A 163 -1.66 -1.50 18.87
C SER A 163 -2.86 -2.38 18.52
N ALA A 164 -3.47 -3.08 19.49
CA ALA A 164 -4.71 -3.83 19.28
C ALA A 164 -5.86 -2.89 18.91
N ALA A 165 -6.05 -1.81 19.69
CA ALA A 165 -7.07 -0.79 19.42
C ALA A 165 -6.87 -0.12 18.04
N ALA A 166 -5.61 0.07 17.62
CA ALA A 166 -5.30 0.67 16.33
C ALA A 166 -5.71 -0.21 15.14
N ILE A 167 -5.64 -1.54 15.24
CA ILE A 167 -6.09 -2.45 14.16
C ILE A 167 -7.56 -2.90 14.32
N HIS A 168 -8.22 -2.53 15.43
CA HIS A 168 -9.61 -2.87 15.70
C HIS A 168 -10.56 -2.22 14.68
N ASN A 169 -11.59 -2.95 14.26
CA ASN A 169 -12.64 -2.49 13.34
C ASN A 169 -12.12 -2.03 11.96
N VAL A 170 -10.92 -2.43 11.53
CA VAL A 170 -10.44 -2.12 10.18
C VAL A 170 -11.16 -3.00 9.17
N ILE A 171 -11.77 -2.38 8.17
CA ILE A 171 -12.41 -3.07 7.04
C ILE A 171 -11.33 -3.35 5.99
N VAL A 172 -11.21 -4.60 5.59
CA VAL A 172 -10.31 -5.03 4.51
C VAL A 172 -11.17 -5.55 3.38
N GLY A 173 -11.41 -4.70 2.38
CA GLY A 173 -12.15 -5.04 1.17
C GLY A 173 -11.47 -6.09 0.30
N SER A 174 -12.18 -6.59 -0.71
CA SER A 174 -11.64 -7.58 -1.63
C SER A 174 -10.54 -6.99 -2.52
N GLY A 175 -9.32 -7.53 -2.45
CA GLY A 175 -8.14 -6.99 -3.13
C GLY A 175 -7.43 -5.85 -2.38
N ASP A 176 -7.99 -5.38 -1.26
CA ASP A 176 -7.38 -4.33 -0.45
C ASP A 176 -6.05 -4.80 0.13
N LYS A 177 -5.10 -3.87 0.21
CA LYS A 177 -3.82 -4.06 0.91
C LYS A 177 -3.93 -3.52 2.33
N PHE A 178 -3.60 -4.36 3.30
CA PHE A 178 -3.38 -3.96 4.69
C PHE A 178 -1.88 -3.74 4.92
N SER A 179 -1.55 -2.66 5.63
CA SER A 179 -0.20 -2.41 6.18
C SER A 179 -0.34 -2.16 7.68
N PHE A 180 0.37 -2.95 8.48
CA PHE A 180 0.35 -2.80 9.93
C PHE A 180 0.88 -1.43 10.35
N ASN A 181 1.97 -0.97 9.73
CA ASN A 181 2.54 0.35 10.03
C ASN A 181 1.64 1.52 9.61
N SER A 182 0.96 1.44 8.46
CA SER A 182 0.02 2.48 8.05
C SER A 182 -1.18 2.60 8.99
N VAL A 183 -1.65 1.48 9.55
CA VAL A 183 -2.81 1.45 10.45
C VAL A 183 -2.43 1.84 11.88
N VAL A 184 -1.27 1.39 12.37
CA VAL A 184 -0.85 1.60 13.76
C VAL A 184 -0.09 2.92 13.96
N GLY A 185 0.62 3.42 12.95
CA GLY A 185 1.33 4.71 13.02
C GLY A 185 2.62 4.70 13.85
N PRO A 186 3.22 5.87 14.14
CA PRO A 186 4.42 5.99 14.97
C PRO A 186 4.26 5.40 16.38
N ARG A 187 5.34 4.85 16.95
CA ARG A 187 5.36 4.27 18.30
C ARG A 187 6.12 5.21 19.24
N GLU A 188 5.53 6.37 19.52
CA GLU A 188 6.17 7.40 20.36
C GLU A 188 5.39 7.62 21.66
N ILE A 189 6.03 8.32 22.60
CA ILE A 189 5.44 8.64 23.91
C ILE A 189 4.21 9.54 23.75
N ALA A 190 4.18 10.40 22.73
CA ALA A 190 3.08 11.32 22.46
C ALA A 190 1.76 10.57 22.15
N GLU A 191 1.85 9.40 21.51
CA GLU A 191 0.75 8.50 21.20
C GLU A 191 0.44 7.53 22.35
N GLY A 192 1.13 7.67 23.48
CA GLY A 192 0.93 6.90 24.70
C GLY A 192 1.72 5.59 24.78
N TYR A 193 2.60 5.31 23.80
CA TYR A 193 3.48 4.15 23.88
C TYR A 193 4.51 4.32 24.99
N GLN A 194 4.82 3.21 25.65
CA GLN A 194 5.67 3.16 26.82
C GLN A 194 6.95 2.37 26.55
N MET A 195 7.96 2.62 27.39
CA MET A 195 9.19 1.84 27.40
C MET A 195 8.90 0.40 27.84
N ALA A 196 9.34 -0.56 27.03
CA ALA A 196 9.21 -1.98 27.32
C ALA A 196 10.36 -2.77 26.66
N PRO A 197 10.62 -4.02 27.10
CA PRO A 197 11.58 -4.86 26.40
C PRO A 197 11.17 -5.15 24.96
N GLU A 198 12.07 -4.87 24.03
CA GLU A 198 11.98 -5.17 22.60
C GLU A 198 13.20 -5.95 22.13
N ILE A 199 13.16 -6.47 20.89
CA ILE A 199 14.25 -7.23 20.30
C ILE A 199 14.84 -6.41 19.15
N VAL A 200 16.10 -6.00 19.30
CA VAL A 200 16.87 -5.28 18.27
C VAL A 200 18.14 -6.07 17.99
N ASN A 201 18.36 -6.43 16.72
CA ASN A 201 19.54 -7.19 16.28
C ASN A 201 19.81 -8.46 17.13
N GLY A 202 18.73 -9.19 17.46
CA GLY A 202 18.81 -10.42 18.26
C GLY A 202 19.11 -10.21 19.75
N LYS A 203 19.04 -8.98 20.26
CA LYS A 203 19.24 -8.65 21.68
C LYS A 203 18.00 -8.02 22.27
N LYS A 204 17.70 -8.36 23.53
CA LYS A 204 16.66 -7.69 24.30
C LYS A 204 17.17 -6.35 24.82
N VAL A 205 16.53 -5.27 24.43
CA VAL A 205 16.83 -3.90 24.87
C VAL A 205 15.53 -3.21 25.30
N MET A 206 15.63 -2.13 26.05
CA MET A 206 14.47 -1.30 26.36
C MET A 206 14.23 -0.30 25.24
N GLY A 207 13.02 -0.24 24.72
CA GLY A 207 12.61 0.71 23.69
C GLY A 207 11.13 1.07 23.79
N ILE A 208 10.72 2.14 23.10
CA ILE A 208 9.33 2.59 23.08
C ILE A 208 8.54 1.68 22.13
N GLY A 209 7.39 1.17 22.58
CA GLY A 209 6.56 0.29 21.76
C GLY A 209 6.94 -1.20 21.84
N GLY A 210 7.84 -1.59 22.75
CA GLY A 210 8.11 -3.00 23.04
C GLY A 210 6.81 -3.77 23.33
N GLY A 211 6.56 -4.85 22.57
CA GLY A 211 5.31 -5.62 22.61
C GLY A 211 4.46 -5.51 21.33
N VAL A 212 4.63 -4.46 20.52
CA VAL A 212 3.84 -4.26 19.29
C VAL A 212 4.01 -5.40 18.27
N CYS A 213 5.20 -6.01 18.17
CA CYS A 213 5.43 -7.18 17.32
C CYS A 213 4.57 -8.40 17.71
N GLN A 214 4.09 -8.48 18.96
CA GLN A 214 3.18 -9.54 19.38
C GLN A 214 1.79 -9.33 18.78
N THR A 215 1.31 -8.09 18.68
CA THR A 215 0.05 -7.76 18.01
C THR A 215 0.11 -8.09 16.52
N SER A 216 1.18 -7.68 15.81
CA SER A 216 1.36 -8.04 14.39
C SER A 216 1.48 -9.54 14.18
N SER A 217 2.19 -10.25 15.04
CA SER A 217 2.29 -11.72 14.98
C SER A 217 0.94 -12.40 15.25
N THR A 218 0.14 -11.87 16.17
CA THR A 218 -1.22 -12.38 16.45
C THR A 218 -2.12 -12.19 15.23
N LEU A 219 -2.07 -11.01 14.60
CA LEU A 219 -2.79 -10.73 13.36
C LEU A 219 -2.35 -11.66 12.24
N PHE A 220 -1.04 -11.81 11.99
CA PHE A 220 -0.49 -12.69 10.98
C PHE A 220 -1.05 -14.12 11.13
N ASN A 221 -1.00 -14.69 12.33
CA ASN A 221 -1.49 -16.05 12.55
C ASN A 221 -3.01 -16.19 12.45
N ALA A 222 -3.77 -15.10 12.55
CA ALA A 222 -5.20 -15.11 12.28
C ALA A 222 -5.46 -15.06 10.76
N VAL A 223 -4.82 -14.13 10.02
CA VAL A 223 -5.08 -13.95 8.58
C VAL A 223 -4.50 -15.06 7.71
N ASP A 224 -3.37 -15.67 8.11
CA ASP A 224 -2.70 -16.75 7.37
C ASP A 224 -3.51 -18.05 7.30
N LYS A 225 -4.64 -18.12 8.02
CA LYS A 225 -5.64 -19.20 7.90
C LYS A 225 -6.63 -18.99 6.75
N LEU A 226 -6.54 -17.86 6.06
CA LEU A 226 -7.44 -17.46 4.98
C LEU A 226 -6.63 -17.30 3.68
N PRO A 227 -7.29 -17.34 2.51
CA PRO A 227 -6.67 -17.00 1.22
C PRO A 227 -6.24 -15.52 1.15
N VAL A 228 -5.14 -15.18 1.80
CA VAL A 228 -4.50 -13.86 1.74
C VAL A 228 -3.13 -13.98 1.09
N GLU A 229 -2.76 -12.97 0.31
CA GLU A 229 -1.41 -12.87 -0.26
C GLU A 229 -0.53 -12.11 0.74
N ILE A 230 0.47 -12.77 1.33
CA ILE A 230 1.44 -12.10 2.20
C ILE A 230 2.43 -11.31 1.33
N LEU A 231 2.36 -9.98 1.41
CA LEU A 231 3.19 -9.07 0.61
C LEU A 231 4.51 -8.76 1.30
N GLU A 232 4.50 -8.65 2.62
CA GLU A 232 5.69 -8.42 3.43
C GLU A 232 5.53 -9.10 4.78
N ARG A 233 6.53 -9.90 5.15
CA ARG A 233 6.64 -10.48 6.49
C ARG A 233 8.09 -10.78 6.79
N HIS A 234 8.52 -10.36 7.98
CA HIS A 234 9.83 -10.66 8.53
C HIS A 234 9.67 -11.44 9.82
N HIS A 235 10.67 -12.26 10.16
CA HIS A 235 10.73 -12.94 11.43
C HIS A 235 11.98 -12.51 12.21
N HIS A 236 11.94 -12.62 13.53
CA HIS A 236 13.09 -12.43 14.40
C HIS A 236 14.09 -13.56 14.18
N SER A 237 15.36 -13.28 14.39
CA SER A 237 16.42 -14.30 14.40
C SER A 237 16.38 -15.19 15.65
N MET A 238 15.69 -14.75 16.70
CA MET A 238 15.53 -15.46 17.97
C MET A 238 14.07 -15.80 18.25
N ASP A 239 13.85 -16.82 19.09
CA ASP A 239 12.52 -17.18 19.55
C ASP A 239 11.93 -16.05 20.43
N VAL A 240 10.68 -15.72 20.15
CA VAL A 240 9.91 -14.65 20.80
C VAL A 240 9.00 -15.16 21.92
N GLY A 241 8.73 -16.48 21.97
CA GLY A 241 8.02 -17.16 23.05
C GLY A 241 6.50 -16.95 23.12
N TYR A 242 5.92 -16.09 22.27
CA TYR A 242 4.47 -15.85 22.20
C TYR A 242 3.79 -16.44 20.95
N VAL A 243 4.57 -16.98 20.00
CA VAL A 243 4.12 -17.75 18.84
C VAL A 243 5.15 -18.84 18.52
N PRO A 244 4.78 -19.93 17.80
CA PRO A 244 5.74 -20.93 17.34
C PRO A 244 6.85 -20.33 16.47
N LYS A 245 7.98 -21.03 16.37
CA LYS A 245 9.11 -20.60 15.53
C LYS A 245 8.69 -20.37 14.08
N GLY A 246 9.07 -19.23 13.52
CA GLY A 246 8.74 -18.84 12.14
C GLY A 246 7.32 -18.30 11.95
N ARG A 247 6.52 -18.24 13.03
CA ARG A 247 5.15 -17.72 13.01
C ARG A 247 5.05 -16.28 13.52
N ASP A 248 6.16 -15.60 13.72
CA ASP A 248 6.18 -14.19 14.05
C ASP A 248 6.17 -13.29 12.80
N ALA A 249 5.74 -12.05 13.02
CA ALA A 249 5.70 -10.99 12.02
C ALA A 249 6.29 -9.72 12.65
N THR A 250 7.59 -9.51 12.43
CA THR A 250 8.35 -8.37 12.98
C THR A 250 7.96 -7.08 12.28
N VAL A 251 7.78 -6.01 13.06
CA VAL A 251 7.48 -4.67 12.55
C VAL A 251 8.35 -3.62 13.24
N SER A 252 8.74 -2.59 12.49
CA SER A 252 9.35 -1.37 13.00
C SER A 252 8.83 -0.18 12.19
N PHE A 253 8.37 0.87 12.87
CA PHE A 253 7.83 2.04 12.17
C PHE A 253 8.93 2.71 11.33
N GLY A 254 8.63 3.01 10.06
CA GLY A 254 9.62 3.53 9.09
C GLY A 254 10.60 2.48 8.55
N GLY A 255 10.43 1.20 8.91
CA GLY A 255 11.27 0.08 8.47
C GLY A 255 10.43 -1.14 8.10
N LEU A 256 10.58 -2.23 8.86
CA LEU A 256 9.93 -3.51 8.60
C LEU A 256 8.42 -3.40 8.81
N ASP A 257 7.65 -4.02 7.93
CA ASP A 257 6.19 -4.03 8.02
C ASP A 257 5.63 -5.45 7.90
N PHE A 258 4.38 -5.59 8.36
CA PHE A 258 3.56 -6.74 8.03
C PHE A 258 2.45 -6.30 7.09
N GLN A 259 2.52 -6.77 5.84
CA GLN A 259 1.60 -6.41 4.79
C GLN A 259 0.98 -7.65 4.17
N PHE A 260 -0.32 -7.58 3.91
CA PHE A 260 -1.03 -8.61 3.16
C PHE A 260 -2.09 -7.99 2.27
N ARG A 261 -2.48 -8.72 1.23
CA ARG A 261 -3.64 -8.42 0.39
C ARG A 261 -4.75 -9.40 0.69
N ASN A 262 -5.97 -8.89 0.85
CA ASN A 262 -7.14 -9.73 0.93
C ASN A 262 -7.42 -10.36 -0.44
N ALA A 263 -7.04 -11.62 -0.63
CA ALA A 263 -7.29 -12.40 -1.84
C ALA A 263 -8.48 -13.38 -1.67
N THR A 264 -9.29 -13.20 -0.62
CA THR A 264 -10.42 -14.10 -0.31
C THR A 264 -11.64 -13.87 -1.21
N GLY A 265 -11.65 -12.82 -2.03
CA GLY A 265 -12.80 -12.45 -2.86
C GLY A 265 -13.90 -11.69 -2.11
N VAL A 266 -13.93 -11.74 -0.77
CA VAL A 266 -14.96 -11.11 0.07
C VAL A 266 -14.37 -10.12 1.08
N PRO A 267 -15.10 -9.08 1.48
CA PRO A 267 -14.64 -8.16 2.53
C PRO A 267 -14.66 -8.84 3.90
N PHE A 268 -13.75 -8.43 4.78
CA PHE A 268 -13.77 -8.82 6.19
C PHE A 268 -13.38 -7.65 7.09
N VAL A 269 -13.64 -7.80 8.39
CA VAL A 269 -13.22 -6.85 9.42
C VAL A 269 -12.27 -7.52 10.41
N ILE A 270 -11.25 -6.78 10.83
CA ILE A 270 -10.36 -7.19 11.91
C ILE A 270 -11.03 -6.83 13.24
N GLN A 271 -11.31 -7.82 14.08
CA GLN A 271 -11.70 -7.61 15.48
C GLN A 271 -10.56 -7.99 16.41
N THR A 272 -10.40 -7.22 17.48
CA THR A 272 -9.36 -7.43 18.48
C THR A 272 -9.96 -7.39 19.85
N TYR A 273 -9.53 -8.32 20.70
CA TYR A 273 -9.95 -8.43 22.08
C TYR A 273 -8.71 -8.43 22.95
N TYR A 274 -8.41 -7.28 23.53
CA TYR A 274 -7.34 -7.15 24.52
C TYR A 274 -7.91 -7.43 25.92
N ARG A 275 -7.18 -8.23 26.69
CA ARG A 275 -7.37 -8.39 28.13
C ARG A 275 -5.99 -8.39 28.79
N PRO A 276 -5.84 -7.97 30.06
CA PRO A 276 -4.60 -8.16 30.77
C PRO A 276 -4.11 -9.62 30.65
N GLY A 277 -2.96 -9.80 30.00
CA GLY A 277 -2.31 -11.10 29.78
C GLY A 277 -2.61 -11.82 28.46
N SER A 278 -3.54 -11.32 27.64
CA SER A 278 -3.82 -11.92 26.32
C SER A 278 -4.34 -10.92 25.28
N ILE A 279 -4.06 -11.22 24.02
CA ILE A 279 -4.66 -10.55 22.87
C ILE A 279 -5.19 -11.61 21.92
N THR A 280 -6.46 -11.47 21.53
CA THR A 280 -7.09 -12.27 20.47
C THR A 280 -7.37 -11.38 19.27
N VAL A 281 -7.02 -11.85 18.08
CA VAL A 281 -7.42 -11.25 16.81
C VAL A 281 -8.37 -12.21 16.11
N GLU A 282 -9.53 -11.72 15.72
CA GLU A 282 -10.50 -12.43 14.89
C GLU A 282 -10.65 -11.73 13.54
N ILE A 283 -10.74 -12.52 12.49
CA ILE A 283 -11.13 -12.06 11.16
C ILE A 283 -12.60 -12.45 10.98
N ARG A 284 -13.46 -11.46 10.78
CA ARG A 284 -14.90 -11.66 10.72
C ARG A 284 -15.49 -11.16 9.41
N THR A 285 -16.57 -11.80 8.96
CA THR A 285 -17.34 -11.35 7.80
C THR A 285 -18.84 -11.60 8.00
N SER A 286 -19.66 -11.28 7.00
CA SER A 286 -21.09 -11.58 7.00
C SER A 286 -21.37 -13.07 6.86
N LYS A 287 -22.55 -13.51 7.27
CA LYS A 287 -22.96 -14.90 7.05
C LYS A 287 -22.95 -15.27 5.55
N GLU A 288 -23.45 -14.38 4.70
CA GLU A 288 -23.46 -14.56 3.24
C GLU A 288 -22.05 -14.82 2.69
N TYR A 289 -21.06 -13.99 3.06
CA TYR A 289 -19.69 -14.14 2.59
C TYR A 289 -18.99 -15.37 3.17
N ALA A 290 -19.27 -15.73 4.41
CA ALA A 290 -18.73 -16.94 5.01
C ALA A 290 -19.23 -18.20 4.30
N ASP A 291 -20.48 -18.21 3.85
CA ASP A 291 -21.05 -19.34 3.10
C ASP A 291 -20.49 -19.40 1.66
N LEU A 292 -20.26 -18.24 1.02
CA LEU A 292 -19.56 -18.16 -0.28
C LEU A 292 -18.15 -18.77 -0.21
N LEU A 293 -17.35 -18.38 0.79
CA LEU A 293 -15.99 -18.89 0.97
C LEU A 293 -15.94 -20.41 1.19
N LYS A 294 -16.89 -20.97 1.95
CA LYS A 294 -16.95 -22.42 2.18
C LYS A 294 -17.22 -23.18 0.89
N ASN A 295 -18.11 -22.67 0.05
CA ASN A 295 -18.45 -23.32 -1.21
C ASN A 295 -17.26 -23.30 -2.18
N GLU A 296 -16.57 -22.16 -2.31
CA GLU A 296 -15.38 -22.06 -3.18
C GLU A 296 -14.25 -22.99 -2.72
N LEU A 297 -13.99 -23.09 -1.40
CA LEU A 297 -12.98 -24.01 -0.88
C LEU A 297 -13.37 -25.49 -1.07
N ALA A 298 -14.66 -25.81 -0.93
CA ALA A 298 -15.16 -27.16 -1.15
C ALA A 298 -15.06 -27.60 -2.62
N GLU A 299 -15.16 -26.67 -3.58
CA GLU A 299 -14.98 -26.95 -5.01
C GLU A 299 -13.52 -27.21 -5.40
N ILE A 300 -12.56 -26.57 -4.70
CA ILE A 300 -11.11 -26.78 -4.94
C ILE A 300 -10.62 -28.13 -4.37
N GLU A 301 -11.30 -28.67 -3.35
CA GLU A 301 -10.96 -29.96 -2.74
C GLU A 301 -11.60 -31.18 -3.43
N GLN A 302 -12.38 -31.00 -4.51
CA GLN A 302 -12.89 -32.12 -5.30
C GLN A 302 -11.89 -32.56 -6.38
N PRO A 303 -11.53 -33.87 -6.43
CA PRO A 303 -10.49 -34.41 -7.32
C PRO A 303 -10.88 -34.45 -8.80
#